data_AF-A0AAV5Z044-F1
#
_entry.id   AF-A0AAV5Z044-F1
#
_cell.length_a   1.000
_cell.length_b   1.000
_cell.length_c   1.000
_cell.angle_alpha   90.00
_cell.angle_beta   90.00
_cell.angle_gamma   90.00
#
_symmetry.space_group_name_H-M   'P 1'
#
loop_
_entity.id
_entity.type
_entity.pdbx_description
1 polymer ?
#
loop_
_entity_poly.entity_id
_entity_poly.type
_entity_poly.pdbx_seq_one_letter_code
_entity_poly.pdbx_strand_id
1 'polypeptide(L)'
;METRYPPQLDELRHFREALPTIAEAYHSALAERPVNEQYAIQAAAERRGAAFWRFLTSSVADGSVRETLHRCAELEERSAEFLEALVSRKT
;
A
#
# COMPACT_ATOMS: atom_id res chain seq x y z
N MET A 1 -11.35 19.67 3.36
CA MET A 1 -11.05 19.52 1.92
C MET A 1 -11.54 18.14 1.55
N GLU A 2 -12.60 18.07 0.76
CA GLU A 2 -13.29 16.82 0.42
C GLU A 2 -12.62 16.24 -0.83
N THR A 3 -11.94 15.10 -0.70
CA THR A 3 -11.21 14.46 -1.81
C THR A 3 -12.24 13.95 -2.82
N ARG A 4 -12.26 14.55 -4.01
CA ARG A 4 -13.20 14.20 -5.07
C ARG A 4 -12.61 13.10 -5.93
N TYR A 5 -13.32 11.97 -6.03
CA TYR A 5 -12.99 10.90 -6.95
C TYR A 5 -13.86 11.02 -8.22
N PRO A 6 -13.33 10.75 -9.44
CA PRO A 6 -11.92 10.46 -9.75
C PRO A 6 -11.03 11.71 -9.65
N PRO A 7 -9.72 11.54 -9.39
CA PRO A 7 -8.78 12.65 -9.30
C PRO A 7 -8.73 13.44 -10.61
N GLN A 8 -8.57 14.75 -10.49
CA GLN A 8 -8.47 15.65 -11.65
C GLN A 8 -7.12 15.43 -12.36
N LEU A 9 -7.02 15.78 -13.65
CA LEU A 9 -5.79 15.57 -14.46
C LEU A 9 -4.53 16.18 -13.82
N ASP A 10 -4.66 17.31 -13.13
CA ASP A 10 -3.56 17.95 -12.41
C ASP A 10 -3.14 17.18 -11.15
N GLU A 11 -4.07 16.55 -10.44
CA GLU A 11 -3.78 15.67 -9.29
C GLU A 11 -3.09 14.39 -9.75
N LEU A 12 -3.50 13.83 -10.89
CA LEU A 12 -2.83 12.67 -11.51
C LEU A 12 -1.38 12.98 -11.92
N ARG A 13 -1.12 14.18 -12.44
CA ARG A 13 0.24 14.62 -12.79
C ARG A 13 1.13 14.76 -11.56
N HIS A 14 0.65 15.45 -10.52
CA HIS A 14 1.40 15.58 -9.26
C HIS A 14 1.67 14.23 -8.62
N PHE A 15 0.69 13.31 -8.64
CA PHE A 15 0.91 11.93 -8.19
C PHE A 15 2.03 11.25 -8.98
N ARG A 16 2.00 11.34 -10.31
CA ARG A 16 3.04 10.73 -11.17
C ARG A 16 4.43 11.29 -10.94
N GLU A 17 4.55 12.58 -10.63
CA GLU A 17 5.84 13.23 -10.32
C GLU A 17 6.32 12.85 -8.90
N ALA A 18 5.40 12.66 -7.96
CA ALA A 18 5.73 12.27 -6.58
C ALA A 18 6.08 10.78 -6.43
N LEU A 19 5.49 9.90 -7.24
CA LEU A 19 5.68 8.44 -7.14
C LEU A 19 7.14 7.99 -7.20
N PRO A 20 7.99 8.47 -8.13
CA PRO A 20 9.42 8.17 -8.13
C PRO A 20 10.11 8.55 -6.81
N THR A 21 9.82 9.74 -6.29
CA THR A 21 10.40 10.24 -5.04
C THR A 21 9.97 9.41 -3.83
N ILE A 22 8.72 8.93 -3.82
CA ILE A 22 8.21 8.03 -2.76
C ILE A 22 8.89 6.67 -2.85
N ALA A 23 9.06 6.12 -4.05
CA ALA A 23 9.75 4.84 -4.25
C ALA A 23 11.23 4.93 -3.82
N GLU A 24 11.93 6.00 -4.20
CA GLU A 24 13.31 6.25 -3.78
C GLU A 24 13.43 6.41 -2.26
N ALA A 25 12.56 7.20 -1.64
CA ALA A 25 12.55 7.37 -0.18
C ALA A 25 12.30 6.04 0.54
N TYR A 26 11.38 5.23 0.02
CA TYR A 26 11.07 3.92 0.56
C TYR A 26 12.26 2.96 0.43
N HIS A 27 12.91 2.91 -0.74
CA HIS A 27 14.11 2.11 -0.95
C HIS A 27 15.24 2.54 -0.01
N SER A 28 15.49 3.85 0.10
CA SER A 28 16.50 4.41 0.98
C SER A 28 16.25 4.04 2.45
N ALA A 29 15.00 4.08 2.91
CA ALA A 29 14.62 3.73 4.28
C ALA A 29 14.84 2.23 4.64
N LEU A 30 14.89 1.36 3.64
CA LEU A 30 15.05 -0.09 3.81
C LEU A 30 16.46 -0.60 3.45
N ALA A 31 17.21 0.14 2.61
CA ALA A 31 18.44 -0.34 1.98
C ALA A 31 19.50 -0.88 2.95
N GLU A 32 19.67 -0.24 4.11
CA GLU A 32 20.67 -0.61 5.12
C GLU A 32 20.23 -1.77 6.03
N ARG A 33 19.00 -2.26 5.88
CA ARG A 33 18.46 -3.34 6.72
C ARG A 33 18.72 -4.70 6.08
N PRO A 34 18.98 -5.75 6.88
CA PRO A 34 18.96 -7.13 6.40
C PRO A 34 17.68 -7.45 5.63
N VAL A 35 17.80 -8.22 4.54
CA VAL A 35 16.66 -8.52 3.63
C VAL A 35 15.46 -9.13 4.36
N ASN A 36 15.69 -9.99 5.35
CA ASN A 36 14.63 -10.55 6.18
C ASN A 36 13.91 -9.49 7.02
N GLU A 37 14.63 -8.49 7.52
CA GLU A 37 14.06 -7.36 8.24
C GLU A 37 13.28 -6.43 7.30
N GLN A 38 13.78 -6.24 6.07
CA GLN A 38 13.02 -5.55 5.03
C GLN A 38 11.67 -6.25 4.80
N TYR A 39 11.66 -7.55 4.52
CA TYR A 39 10.41 -8.30 4.33
C TYR A 39 9.45 -8.21 5.53
N ALA A 40 9.96 -8.26 6.76
CA ALA A 40 9.13 -8.10 7.95
C ALA A 40 8.49 -6.71 8.05
N ILE A 41 9.24 -5.65 7.73
CA ILE A 41 8.74 -4.28 7.71
C ILE A 41 7.68 -4.12 6.61
N GLN A 42 7.96 -4.66 5.42
CA GLN A 42 7.04 -4.62 4.29
C GLN A 42 5.75 -5.36 4.61
N ALA A 43 5.82 -6.57 5.15
CA ALA A 43 4.64 -7.32 5.58
C ALA A 43 3.76 -6.52 6.55
N ALA A 44 4.38 -5.89 7.56
CA ALA A 44 3.67 -5.04 8.51
C ALA A 44 3.06 -3.79 7.85
N ALA A 45 3.72 -3.23 6.83
CA ALA A 45 3.16 -2.13 6.04
C ALA A 45 1.92 -2.59 5.27
N GLU A 46 1.96 -3.74 4.59
CA GLU A 46 0.82 -4.27 3.84
C GLU A 46 -0.37 -4.60 4.76
N ARG A 47 -0.12 -5.19 5.94
CA ARG A 47 -1.20 -5.43 6.93
C ARG A 47 -1.90 -4.12 7.33
N ARG A 48 -1.14 -3.03 7.51
CA ARG A 48 -1.70 -1.69 7.80
C ARG A 48 -2.41 -1.10 6.58
N GLY A 49 -1.86 -1.29 5.38
CA GLY A 49 -2.49 -0.89 4.11
C GLY A 49 -3.86 -1.54 3.94
N ALA A 50 -3.95 -2.86 4.14
CA ALA A 50 -5.20 -3.61 4.09
C ALA A 50 -6.25 -3.04 5.06
N ALA A 51 -5.86 -2.82 6.32
CA ALA A 51 -6.72 -2.23 7.33
C ALA A 51 -7.19 -0.82 6.95
N PHE A 52 -6.29 -0.01 6.38
CA PHE A 52 -6.60 1.33 5.91
C PHE A 52 -7.59 1.32 4.74
N TRP A 53 -7.39 0.46 3.74
CA TRP A 53 -8.33 0.30 2.63
C TRP A 53 -9.72 -0.09 3.12
N ARG A 54 -9.81 -1.07 4.03
CA ARG A 54 -11.08 -1.45 4.67
C ARG A 54 -11.71 -0.29 5.44
N PHE A 55 -10.92 0.46 6.20
CA PHE A 55 -11.43 1.63 6.91
C PHE A 55 -12.05 2.64 5.95
N LEU A 56 -11.39 2.94 4.83
CA LEU A 56 -11.90 3.87 3.82
C LEU A 56 -13.21 3.41 3.17
N THR A 57 -13.45 2.10 3.02
CA THR A 57 -14.72 1.60 2.45
C THR A 57 -15.95 2.10 3.20
N SER A 58 -15.84 2.31 4.52
CA SER A 58 -16.95 2.81 5.36
C SER A 58 -17.33 4.26 5.07
N SER A 59 -16.44 5.02 4.44
CA SER A 59 -16.58 6.45 4.15
C SER A 59 -16.98 6.73 2.69
N VAL A 60 -17.21 5.69 1.88
CA VAL A 60 -17.48 5.83 0.44
C VAL A 60 -18.88 5.30 0.11
N ALA A 61 -19.70 6.15 -0.51
CA ALA A 61 -21.06 5.79 -0.93
C ALA A 61 -21.10 4.97 -2.23
N ASP A 62 -20.18 5.24 -3.16
CA ASP A 62 -20.15 4.60 -4.48
C ASP A 62 -19.76 3.12 -4.37
N GLY A 63 -20.62 2.24 -4.86
CA GLY A 63 -20.44 0.79 -4.79
C GLY A 63 -19.22 0.27 -5.56
N SER A 64 -18.91 0.86 -6.71
CA SER A 64 -17.76 0.48 -7.54
C SER A 64 -16.42 0.88 -6.91
N VAL A 65 -16.41 2.05 -6.26
CA VAL A 65 -15.24 2.52 -5.52
C VAL A 65 -15.01 1.65 -4.28
N ARG A 66 -16.06 1.30 -3.53
CA ARG A 66 -15.94 0.34 -2.41
C ARG A 66 -15.39 -1.00 -2.86
N GLU A 67 -15.88 -1.55 -3.96
CA GLU A 67 -15.37 -2.82 -4.50
C GLU A 67 -13.87 -2.72 -4.82
N THR A 68 -13.45 -1.62 -5.44
CA THR A 68 -12.03 -1.35 -5.73
C THR A 68 -11.20 -1.31 -4.45
N LEU A 69 -11.66 -0.60 -3.42
CA LEU A 69 -10.98 -0.53 -2.12
C LEU A 69 -10.89 -1.90 -1.43
N HIS A 70 -11.93 -2.73 -1.53
CA HIS A 70 -11.88 -4.10 -1.04
C HIS A 70 -10.84 -4.94 -1.78
N ARG A 71 -10.78 -4.86 -3.11
CA ARG A 71 -9.76 -5.56 -3.91
C ARG A 71 -8.35 -5.09 -3.57
N CYS A 72 -8.15 -3.80 -3.30
CA CYS A 72 -6.87 -3.29 -2.78
C CYS A 72 -6.54 -3.96 -1.45
N ALA A 73 -7.46 -3.99 -0.49
CA ALA A 73 -7.23 -4.65 0.80
C ALA A 73 -6.85 -6.13 0.67
N GLU A 74 -7.53 -6.88 -0.21
CA GLU A 74 -7.22 -8.28 -0.50
C GLU A 74 -5.82 -8.46 -1.11
N LEU A 75 -5.42 -7.55 -2.01
CA LEU A 75 -4.08 -7.58 -2.59
C LEU A 75 -3.01 -7.37 -1.52
N GLU A 76 -3.18 -6.37 -0.64
CA GLU A 76 -2.22 -6.11 0.44
C GLU A 76 -2.11 -7.31 1.40
N GLU A 77 -3.21 -7.98 1.73
CA GLU A 77 -3.15 -9.17 2.58
C GLU A 77 -2.35 -10.31 1.96
N ARG A 78 -2.57 -10.56 0.67
CA ARG A 78 -1.82 -11.59 -0.06
C ARG A 78 -0.34 -11.24 -0.16
N SER A 79 -0.01 -9.96 -0.34
CA SER A 79 1.37 -9.47 -0.31
C SER A 79 2.00 -9.70 1.07
N ALA A 80 1.28 -9.36 2.15
CA ALA A 80 1.74 -9.58 3.52
C ALA A 80 2.01 -11.06 3.80
N GLU A 81 1.08 -11.95 3.45
CA GLU A 81 1.23 -13.40 3.62
C GLU A 81 2.45 -13.95 2.89
N PHE A 82 2.67 -13.49 1.65
CA PHE A 82 3.84 -13.87 0.88
C PHE A 82 5.15 -13.43 1.55
N LEU A 83 5.23 -12.17 2.01
CA LEU A 83 6.40 -11.63 2.69
C LEU A 83 6.67 -12.31 4.04
N GLU A 84 5.62 -12.58 4.83
CA GLU A 84 5.70 -13.33 6.09
C GLU A 84 6.22 -14.76 5.87
N ALA A 85 5.82 -15.39 4.77
CA ALA A 85 6.34 -16.70 4.38
C ALA A 85 7.83 -16.65 4.01
N LEU A 86 8.31 -15.56 3.40
CA LEU A 86 9.74 -15.36 3.14
C LEU A 86 10.54 -15.17 4.44
N VAL A 87 10.02 -14.41 5.41
CA VAL A 87 10.64 -14.23 6.73
C VAL A 87 10.75 -15.56 7.49
N SER A 88 9.73 -16.40 7.39
CA SER A 88 9.65 -17.68 8.10
C SER A 88 10.58 -18.75 7.51
N ARG A 89 10.98 -18.60 6.24
CA ARG A 89 12.02 -19.43 5.62
C ARG A 89 13.38 -18.94 6.11
N LYS A 90 13.81 -19.45 7.27
CA LYS A 90 15.20 -19.27 7.74
C LYS A 90 16.16 -19.60 6.60
N THR A 91 17.00 -18.64 6.23
CA THR A 91 18.24 -18.91 5.48
C THR A 91 19.31 -19.36 6.45
#